data_AF-A0A3I8FZB7-F1
#
_entry.id   AF-A0A3I8FZB7-F1
#
_cell.length_a   1.000
_cell.length_b   1.000
_cell.length_c   1.000
_cell.angle_alpha   90.00
_cell.angle_beta   90.00
_cell.angle_gamma   90.00
#
_symmetry.space_group_name_H-M   'P 1'
#
loop_
_entity.id
_entity.type
_entity.pdbx_description
1 polymer ?
#
loop_
_entity_poly.entity_id
_entity_poly.type
_entity_poly.pdbx_seq_one_letter_code
_entity_poly.pdbx_strand_id
1 'polypeptide(L)'
;MEGRAARHNNPGGQLQGRHQNHPQLDREYGYDEGGRLVRISGPQQTREYRYSEAGRLTGVHTTAANLDITLPYATDPAGNRLPDPEFYPESSSTVWADNRITEDMQYRYRYDRYGRLTEKTDRIPEGVIRMYDERTHRYDYDNQHRLVRYVRTQYGETQAEGRYIYDPTGRRVGKRVWKREPVHWSETRTELSRRPYETWYGWEGDRLATIRTQQRRVQTVYEPGSFTPLLRVETENTELAKTRHRSLAEKLEQEGSGDGEAVQFPAALRAMLDRLEDELRRDAVSEESRAWLTQCGLTAEQMKNQLEPRPEPERKLHLYHCDHRGLPLALISPDNTVAWRAEYDEWGNLLSEENPEHLEQLIRLPGQQYDEESGLHYNRHRYYSPGQGRYITQDPIGLMGGWNLYLYPLDPVSWTDSMGLAPNKYGHMKNGGYGARPTPPPKPNPGKMPGIAEKLMPNYPIDQASSEPNVFKTFFNGFSPYDYTLYCKKWVKPNLIYTPWDDPKYPGMDTKTAIDYLPKKNWAANQLPEGYSCAEPYLFPDLNELSGPATAGIDDLGELWGKISQRTRRGGRK
;
A
#
# COMPACT_ATOMS: atom_id res chain seq x y z
N MET A 1 -27.50 1.28 -13.07
CA MET A 1 -26.73 1.83 -11.93
C MET A 1 -27.32 3.20 -11.56
N GLU A 2 -28.47 3.24 -10.91
CA GLU A 2 -29.03 4.50 -10.38
C GLU A 2 -29.69 4.21 -9.04
N GLY A 3 -28.90 4.38 -7.99
CA GLY A 3 -29.34 4.42 -6.60
C GLY A 3 -28.37 5.36 -5.90
N ARG A 4 -28.70 6.66 -5.92
CA ARG A 4 -27.87 7.69 -5.30
C ARG A 4 -28.00 7.52 -3.78
N ALA A 5 -26.89 7.21 -3.12
CA ALA A 5 -26.80 7.39 -1.67
C ALA A 5 -27.07 8.88 -1.38
N ALA A 6 -28.21 9.18 -0.75
CA ALA A 6 -28.65 10.55 -0.50
C ALA A 6 -28.24 10.96 0.91
N ARG A 7 -27.42 12.02 1.00
CA ARG A 7 -27.06 12.66 2.25
C ARG A 7 -27.96 13.87 2.43
N HIS A 8 -28.84 13.83 3.43
CA HIS A 8 -29.75 14.93 3.74
C HIS A 8 -29.17 15.75 4.89
N ASN A 9 -29.01 17.05 4.68
CA ASN A 9 -28.57 17.98 5.72
C ASN A 9 -29.69 18.99 5.99
N ASN A 10 -29.76 19.50 7.22
CA ASN A 10 -30.58 20.67 7.53
C ASN A 10 -29.95 21.95 6.94
N PRO A 11 -30.67 23.09 6.92
CA PRO A 11 -30.13 24.37 6.44
C PRO A 11 -28.86 24.84 7.15
N GLY A 12 -28.63 24.38 8.40
CA GLY A 12 -27.41 24.61 9.18
C GLY A 12 -26.22 23.69 8.85
N GLY A 13 -26.35 22.77 7.88
CA GLY A 13 -25.29 21.87 7.45
C GLY A 13 -25.04 20.65 8.36
N GLN A 14 -25.97 20.34 9.26
CA GLN A 14 -25.97 19.13 10.08
C GLN A 14 -26.62 17.97 9.33
N LEU A 15 -26.04 16.77 9.45
CA LEU A 15 -26.50 15.56 8.77
C LEU A 15 -27.79 15.07 9.41
N GLN A 16 -28.92 15.08 8.69
CA GLN A 16 -30.21 14.57 9.16
C GLN A 16 -30.46 13.12 8.76
N GLY A 17 -29.94 12.69 7.62
CA GLY A 17 -30.20 11.35 7.11
C GLY A 17 -29.17 10.89 6.11
N ARG A 18 -28.93 9.58 6.08
CA ARG A 18 -28.14 8.91 5.05
C ARG A 18 -28.93 7.71 4.54
N HIS A 19 -29.53 7.88 3.37
CA HIS A 19 -30.25 6.81 2.67
C HIS A 19 -29.34 6.14 1.64
N GLN A 20 -29.35 4.82 1.59
CA GLN A 20 -28.46 4.02 0.76
C GLN A 20 -29.20 2.91 0.02
N ASN A 21 -28.50 2.28 -0.94
CA ASN A 21 -29.03 1.14 -1.71
C ASN A 21 -29.27 -0.10 -0.86
N HIS A 22 -28.72 -0.12 0.36
CA HIS A 22 -29.01 -1.11 1.39
C HIS A 22 -29.80 -0.41 2.51
N PRO A 23 -31.14 -0.49 2.50
CA PRO A 23 -31.98 0.18 3.51
C PRO A 23 -31.61 -0.18 4.94
N GLN A 24 -31.13 -1.40 5.18
CA GLN A 24 -30.61 -1.88 6.46
C GLN A 24 -29.41 -1.08 7.02
N LEU A 25 -28.76 -0.27 6.19
CA LEU A 25 -27.65 0.62 6.57
C LEU A 25 -28.08 2.09 6.66
N ASP A 26 -29.36 2.39 6.44
CA ASP A 26 -29.87 3.75 6.56
C ASP A 26 -29.79 4.23 7.99
N ARG A 27 -29.50 5.52 8.16
CA ARG A 27 -29.51 6.15 9.48
C ARG A 27 -30.11 7.54 9.40
N GLU A 28 -30.94 7.85 10.39
CA GLU A 28 -31.48 9.17 10.66
C GLU A 28 -30.86 9.72 11.95
N TYR A 29 -30.62 11.03 11.96
CA TYR A 29 -29.94 11.74 13.04
C TYR A 29 -30.84 12.85 13.57
N GLY A 30 -31.14 12.80 14.87
CA GLY A 30 -31.93 13.80 15.58
C GLY A 30 -31.05 14.68 16.46
N TYR A 31 -31.27 15.99 16.40
CA TYR A 31 -30.53 16.98 17.18
C TYR A 31 -31.47 17.75 18.10
N ASP A 32 -30.97 18.21 19.24
CA ASP A 32 -31.68 19.17 20.09
C ASP A 32 -31.61 20.60 19.52
N GLU A 33 -32.28 21.55 20.17
CA GLU A 33 -32.28 22.97 19.77
C GLU A 33 -30.88 23.60 19.82
N GLY A 34 -29.97 23.05 20.63
CA GLY A 34 -28.57 23.44 20.72
C GLY A 34 -27.69 22.82 19.63
N GLY A 35 -28.26 22.00 18.75
CA GLY A 35 -27.54 21.31 17.67
C GLY A 35 -26.71 20.11 18.14
N ARG A 36 -26.93 19.60 19.35
CA ARG A 36 -26.27 18.40 19.87
C ARG A 36 -26.99 17.15 19.36
N LEU A 37 -26.24 16.13 18.98
CA LEU A 37 -26.79 14.86 18.48
C LEU A 37 -27.42 14.07 19.64
N VAL A 38 -28.74 13.95 19.65
CA VAL A 38 -29.51 13.29 20.73
C VAL A 38 -30.16 11.98 20.30
N ARG A 39 -30.21 11.69 19.00
CA ARG A 39 -30.77 10.43 18.49
C ARG A 39 -30.09 9.95 17.22
N ILE A 40 -29.84 8.65 17.14
CA ILE A 40 -29.54 7.96 15.88
C ILE A 40 -30.56 6.82 15.73
N SER A 41 -31.34 6.87 14.67
CA SER A 41 -32.31 5.83 14.33
C SER A 41 -31.83 5.07 13.09
N GLY A 42 -31.74 3.75 13.20
CA GLY A 42 -31.57 2.86 12.07
C GLY A 42 -32.71 1.85 11.98
N PRO A 43 -32.77 1.04 10.91
CA PRO A 43 -33.83 0.06 10.68
C PRO A 43 -33.99 -0.98 11.79
N GLN A 44 -32.88 -1.35 12.46
CA GLN A 44 -32.87 -2.40 13.48
C GLN A 44 -32.97 -1.86 14.90
N GLN A 45 -32.46 -0.65 15.15
CA GLN A 45 -32.39 -0.06 16.48
C GLN A 45 -32.38 1.46 16.43
N THR A 46 -32.97 2.08 17.45
CA THR A 46 -32.83 3.51 17.74
C THR A 46 -32.04 3.69 19.02
N ARG A 47 -31.10 4.64 19.01
CA ARG A 47 -30.31 5.04 20.17
C ARG A 47 -30.55 6.50 20.48
N GLU A 48 -30.89 6.79 21.73
CA GLU A 48 -31.11 8.12 22.26
C GLU A 48 -30.05 8.44 23.32
N TYR A 49 -29.45 9.62 23.21
CA TYR A 49 -28.29 10.03 23.99
C TYR A 49 -28.67 11.08 25.02
N ARG A 50 -28.28 10.86 26.27
CA ARG A 50 -28.43 11.84 27.35
C ARG A 50 -27.07 12.43 27.69
N TYR A 51 -27.06 13.73 27.99
CA TYR A 51 -25.84 14.46 28.30
C TYR A 51 -25.98 15.24 29.60
N SER A 52 -24.86 15.42 30.31
CA SER A 52 -24.75 16.38 31.41
C SER A 52 -24.79 17.83 30.89
N GLU A 53 -24.97 18.80 31.79
CA GLU A 53 -24.80 20.23 31.47
C GLU A 53 -23.42 20.56 30.88
N ALA A 54 -22.38 19.86 31.33
CA ALA A 54 -21.02 19.98 30.81
C ALA A 54 -20.80 19.28 29.45
N GLY A 55 -21.85 18.76 28.82
CA GLY A 55 -21.80 18.11 27.50
C GLY A 55 -21.21 16.69 27.46
N ARG A 56 -21.02 16.04 28.62
CA ARG A 56 -20.58 14.63 28.72
C ARG A 56 -21.74 13.69 28.42
N LEU A 57 -21.49 12.60 27.71
CA LEU A 57 -22.47 11.52 27.54
C LEU A 57 -22.71 10.83 28.89
N THR A 58 -23.95 10.84 29.37
CA THR A 58 -24.34 10.27 30.68
C THR A 58 -25.20 9.03 30.58
N GLY A 59 -25.74 8.73 29.40
CA GLY A 59 -26.45 7.48 29.18
C GLY A 59 -26.96 7.32 27.76
N VAL A 60 -27.23 6.08 27.39
CA VAL A 60 -27.78 5.70 26.10
C VAL A 60 -28.99 4.82 26.32
N HIS A 61 -30.12 5.26 25.78
CA HIS A 61 -31.34 4.48 25.72
C HIS A 61 -31.41 3.82 24.34
N THR A 62 -31.51 2.49 24.30
CA THR A 62 -31.53 1.71 23.06
C THR A 62 -32.84 0.95 22.96
N THR A 63 -33.57 1.19 21.88
CA THR A 63 -34.83 0.51 21.55
C THR A 63 -34.69 -0.25 20.24
N ALA A 64 -35.01 -1.54 20.25
CA ALA A 64 -35.11 -2.43 19.09
C ALA A 64 -36.29 -3.40 19.28
N ALA A 65 -36.59 -4.22 18.27
CA ALA A 65 -37.79 -5.08 18.26
C ALA A 65 -38.00 -5.92 19.53
N ASN A 66 -36.92 -6.37 20.17
CA ASN A 66 -36.95 -7.16 21.42
C ASN A 66 -35.99 -6.62 22.49
N LEU A 67 -35.64 -5.34 22.42
CA LEU A 67 -34.67 -4.73 23.34
C LEU A 67 -35.16 -3.34 23.72
N ASP A 68 -35.26 -3.09 25.02
CA ASP A 68 -35.51 -1.76 25.57
C ASP A 68 -34.64 -1.60 26.82
N ILE A 69 -33.47 -0.98 26.65
CA ILE A 69 -32.46 -0.88 27.71
C ILE A 69 -31.92 0.54 27.81
N THR A 70 -31.55 0.93 29.02
CA THR A 70 -30.80 2.16 29.27
C THR A 70 -29.47 1.82 29.91
N LEU A 71 -28.37 2.24 29.29
CA LEU A 71 -27.02 2.08 29.81
C LEU A 71 -26.54 3.41 30.38
N PRO A 72 -26.29 3.54 31.69
CA PRO A 72 -25.74 4.75 32.28
C PRO A 72 -24.22 4.83 32.07
N TYR A 73 -23.72 6.06 31.92
CA TYR A 73 -22.29 6.37 31.83
C TYR A 73 -21.93 7.39 32.91
N ALA A 74 -21.47 6.90 34.06
CA ALA A 74 -21.01 7.73 35.15
C ALA A 74 -19.53 8.10 35.00
N THR A 75 -19.19 9.36 35.32
CA THR A 75 -17.81 9.84 35.40
C THR A 75 -17.59 10.65 36.66
N ASP A 76 -16.37 10.62 37.20
CA ASP A 76 -15.97 11.54 38.25
C ASP A 76 -15.83 12.99 37.71
N PRO A 77 -15.61 14.01 38.57
CA PRO A 77 -15.44 15.38 38.11
C PRO A 77 -14.30 15.57 37.09
N ALA A 78 -13.27 14.73 37.12
CA ALA A 78 -12.15 14.76 36.18
C ALA A 78 -12.41 14.00 34.87
N GLY A 79 -13.58 13.36 34.72
CA GLY A 79 -13.99 12.64 33.52
C GLY A 79 -13.50 11.19 33.48
N ASN A 80 -13.07 10.62 34.60
CA ASN A 80 -12.74 9.20 34.66
C ASN A 80 -14.03 8.38 34.77
N ARG A 81 -14.17 7.35 33.95
CA ARG A 81 -15.33 6.46 33.98
C ARG A 81 -15.41 5.72 35.31
N LEU A 82 -16.61 5.64 35.86
CA LEU A 82 -16.91 4.93 37.10
C LEU A 82 -17.58 3.58 36.79
N PRO A 83 -17.37 2.55 37.63
CA PRO A 83 -18.28 1.41 37.68
C PRO A 83 -19.72 1.88 37.77
N ASP A 84 -20.65 1.17 37.15
CA ASP A 84 -22.05 1.56 37.13
C ASP A 84 -22.59 1.69 38.56
N PRO A 85 -23.00 2.90 38.99
CA PRO A 85 -23.48 3.13 40.34
C PRO A 85 -24.74 2.34 40.70
N GLU A 86 -25.50 1.85 39.71
CA GLU A 86 -26.66 0.99 39.97
C GLU A 86 -26.24 -0.38 40.53
N PHE A 87 -25.11 -0.91 40.05
CA PHE A 87 -24.56 -2.21 40.50
C PHE A 87 -23.51 -2.05 41.61
N TYR A 88 -22.84 -0.90 41.67
CA TYR A 88 -21.79 -0.57 42.62
C TYR A 88 -22.04 0.80 43.24
N PRO A 89 -23.01 0.96 44.16
CA PRO A 89 -23.41 2.27 44.69
C PRO A 89 -22.26 3.08 45.29
N GLU A 90 -21.26 2.42 45.87
CA GLU A 90 -20.05 3.02 46.40
C GLU A 90 -19.20 3.74 45.35
N SER A 91 -19.31 3.34 44.06
CA SER A 91 -18.55 3.91 42.95
C SER A 91 -18.88 5.37 42.69
N SER A 92 -20.08 5.82 43.05
CA SER A 92 -20.58 7.18 42.84
C SER A 92 -19.71 8.27 43.49
N SER A 93 -18.97 7.90 44.54
CA SER A 93 -18.08 8.78 45.29
C SER A 93 -16.59 8.61 44.94
N THR A 94 -16.27 7.65 44.08
CA THR A 94 -14.89 7.32 43.73
C THR A 94 -14.26 8.43 42.90
N VAL A 95 -13.06 8.85 43.29
CA VAL A 95 -12.20 9.76 42.52
C VAL A 95 -10.84 9.11 42.36
N TRP A 96 -10.34 9.12 41.14
CA TRP A 96 -9.07 8.45 40.82
C TRP A 96 -7.89 9.41 40.93
N ALA A 97 -6.98 9.12 41.87
CA ALA A 97 -5.72 9.87 41.99
C ALA A 97 -4.95 9.86 40.67
N ASP A 98 -4.39 11.01 40.28
CA ASP A 98 -3.67 11.22 39.02
C ASP A 98 -4.43 10.77 37.75
N ASN A 99 -5.77 10.68 37.82
CA ASN A 99 -6.64 10.14 36.78
C ASN A 99 -6.35 8.67 36.42
N ARG A 100 -5.76 7.88 37.33
CA ARG A 100 -5.42 6.46 37.09
C ARG A 100 -6.50 5.55 37.66
N ILE A 101 -7.28 4.93 36.78
CA ILE A 101 -8.33 3.98 37.20
C ILE A 101 -7.64 2.71 37.67
N THR A 102 -7.69 2.38 38.95
CA THR A 102 -7.03 1.19 39.50
C THR A 102 -7.92 -0.05 39.51
N GLU A 103 -9.23 0.12 39.32
CA GLU A 103 -10.17 -1.00 39.18
C GLU A 103 -11.48 -0.58 38.49
N ASP A 104 -12.15 -1.54 37.87
CA ASP A 104 -13.52 -1.41 37.37
C ASP A 104 -14.36 -2.65 37.75
N MET A 105 -15.49 -2.86 37.07
CA MET A 105 -16.38 -4.00 37.33
C MET A 105 -15.72 -5.36 37.06
N GLN A 106 -14.74 -5.42 36.15
CA GLN A 106 -14.15 -6.67 35.65
C GLN A 106 -12.66 -6.81 35.97
N TYR A 107 -11.92 -5.72 36.13
CA TYR A 107 -10.47 -5.77 36.20
C TYR A 107 -9.89 -4.86 37.29
N ARG A 108 -8.67 -5.22 37.72
CA ARG A 108 -7.76 -4.36 38.48
C ARG A 108 -6.59 -3.96 37.58
N TYR A 109 -6.09 -2.75 37.80
CA TYR A 109 -5.09 -2.09 36.96
C TYR A 109 -3.93 -1.57 37.80
N ARG A 110 -2.70 -1.71 37.28
CA ARG A 110 -1.50 -1.14 37.87
C ARG A 110 -0.75 -0.28 36.87
N TYR A 111 -0.19 0.81 37.36
CA TYR A 111 0.58 1.77 36.56
C TYR A 111 2.00 1.89 37.10
N ASP A 112 2.95 2.19 36.21
CA ASP A 112 4.29 2.58 36.62
C ASP A 112 4.36 4.05 37.09
N ARG A 113 5.55 4.47 37.52
CA ARG A 113 5.82 5.86 37.97
C ARG A 113 5.56 6.92 36.90
N TYR A 114 5.53 6.54 35.62
CA TYR A 114 5.27 7.42 34.48
C TYR A 114 3.79 7.41 34.08
N GLY A 115 2.93 6.70 34.83
CA GLY A 115 1.51 6.61 34.55
C GLY A 115 1.17 5.74 33.34
N ARG A 116 2.02 4.79 32.94
CA ARG A 116 1.70 3.80 31.90
C ARG A 116 1.11 2.56 32.53
N LEU A 117 0.02 2.03 31.98
CA LEU A 117 -0.60 0.80 32.45
C LEU A 117 0.38 -0.37 32.27
N THR A 118 0.82 -1.03 33.34
CA THR A 118 1.77 -2.15 33.26
C THR A 118 1.12 -3.51 33.49
N GLU A 119 -0.01 -3.56 34.20
CA GLU A 119 -0.70 -4.80 34.51
C GLU A 119 -2.22 -4.60 34.53
N LYS A 120 -2.95 -5.55 33.93
CA LYS A 120 -4.41 -5.69 34.04
C LYS A 120 -4.73 -7.13 34.44
N THR A 121 -5.49 -7.33 35.52
CA THR A 121 -5.89 -8.66 36.02
C THR A 121 -7.39 -8.71 36.24
N ASP A 122 -8.01 -9.89 36.10
CA ASP A 122 -9.43 -10.07 36.46
C ASP A 122 -9.67 -9.65 37.93
N ARG A 123 -10.81 -8.99 38.20
CA ARG A 123 -11.26 -8.59 39.55
C ARG A 123 -12.05 -9.72 40.16
N ILE A 124 -11.61 -10.18 41.33
CA ILE A 124 -12.24 -11.27 42.08
C ILE A 124 -12.97 -10.65 43.28
N PRO A 125 -14.29 -10.86 43.41
CA PRO A 125 -15.05 -10.41 44.58
C PRO A 125 -14.51 -11.02 45.88
N GLU A 126 -14.59 -10.28 46.98
CA GLU A 126 -14.21 -10.79 48.30
C GLU A 126 -15.06 -12.01 48.70
N GLY A 127 -14.44 -13.02 49.30
CA GLY A 127 -15.11 -14.26 49.70
C GLY A 127 -15.25 -15.32 48.60
N VAL A 128 -14.87 -15.02 47.36
CA VAL A 128 -14.80 -16.00 46.26
C VAL A 128 -13.38 -16.57 46.18
N ILE A 129 -13.26 -17.90 46.14
CA ILE A 129 -11.96 -18.58 45.94
C ILE A 129 -11.45 -18.20 44.55
N ARG A 130 -10.17 -17.82 44.46
CA ARG A 130 -9.44 -17.66 43.20
C ARG A 130 -9.63 -18.90 42.34
N MET A 131 -10.48 -18.79 41.33
CA MET A 131 -10.58 -19.82 40.31
C MET A 131 -9.33 -19.68 39.45
N TYR A 132 -8.72 -20.81 39.08
CA TYR A 132 -7.43 -20.81 38.37
C TYR A 132 -7.52 -20.20 36.95
N ASP A 133 -8.70 -19.76 36.49
CA ASP A 133 -8.98 -19.16 35.19
C ASP A 133 -8.60 -17.67 35.07
N GLU A 134 -8.09 -17.05 36.13
CA GLU A 134 -7.61 -15.67 36.14
C GLU A 134 -6.60 -15.37 35.02
N ARG A 135 -6.87 -14.31 34.28
CA ARG A 135 -5.99 -13.79 33.24
C ARG A 135 -5.19 -12.62 33.77
N THR A 136 -3.89 -12.64 33.50
CA THR A 136 -2.98 -11.52 33.77
C THR A 136 -2.42 -11.00 32.46
N HIS A 137 -2.63 -9.72 32.21
CA HIS A 137 -2.11 -8.98 31.08
C HIS A 137 -0.95 -8.10 31.53
N ARG A 138 0.18 -8.15 30.84
CA ARG A 138 1.37 -7.33 31.10
C ARG A 138 1.72 -6.48 29.88
N TYR A 139 2.14 -5.25 30.13
CA TYR A 139 2.44 -4.25 29.11
C TYR A 139 3.82 -3.65 29.37
N ASP A 140 4.74 -3.78 28.42
CA ASP A 140 6.09 -3.24 28.50
C ASP A 140 6.30 -2.15 27.46
N TYR A 141 7.05 -1.11 27.85
CA TYR A 141 7.22 0.11 27.07
C TYR A 141 8.69 0.46 26.87
N ASP A 142 8.99 1.14 25.76
CA ASP A 142 10.29 1.74 25.55
C ASP A 142 10.47 3.07 26.31
N ASN A 143 11.63 3.71 26.12
CA ASN A 143 11.96 5.01 26.70
C ASN A 143 11.18 6.19 26.07
N GLN A 144 10.50 5.97 24.95
CA GLN A 144 9.57 6.92 24.32
C GLN A 144 8.12 6.65 24.73
N HIS A 145 7.90 5.79 25.73
CA HIS A 145 6.58 5.44 26.26
C HIS A 145 5.67 4.73 25.25
N ARG A 146 6.24 4.10 24.22
CA ARG A 146 5.50 3.28 23.25
C ARG A 146 5.43 1.83 23.71
N LEU A 147 4.27 1.20 23.56
CA LEU A 147 4.07 -0.21 23.93
C LEU A 147 4.90 -1.09 23.00
N VAL A 148 5.93 -1.77 23.50
CA VAL A 148 6.79 -2.63 22.68
C VAL A 148 6.53 -4.12 22.87
N ARG A 149 5.93 -4.49 24.01
CA ARG A 149 5.56 -5.88 24.30
C ARG A 149 4.29 -5.97 25.11
N TYR A 150 3.51 -6.98 24.80
CA TYR A 150 2.30 -7.37 25.52
C TYR A 150 2.35 -8.87 25.78
N VAL A 151 1.96 -9.31 26.98
CA VAL A 151 1.85 -10.74 27.32
C VAL A 151 0.54 -10.98 28.07
N ARG A 152 -0.22 -11.98 27.62
CA ARG A 152 -1.36 -12.53 28.35
C ARG A 152 -1.00 -13.90 28.90
N THR A 153 -1.18 -14.07 30.20
CA THR A 153 -1.00 -15.34 30.90
C THR A 153 -2.31 -15.80 31.54
N GLN A 154 -2.52 -17.11 31.58
CA GLN A 154 -3.64 -17.77 32.26
C GLN A 154 -3.13 -19.13 32.74
N TYR A 155 -3.48 -19.56 33.96
CA TYR A 155 -2.94 -20.78 34.58
C TYR A 155 -1.41 -20.86 34.63
N GLY A 156 -0.72 -19.71 34.75
CA GLY A 156 0.75 -19.64 34.70
C GLY A 156 1.35 -19.86 33.30
N GLU A 157 0.52 -20.12 32.29
CA GLU A 157 0.96 -20.31 30.91
C GLU A 157 0.74 -19.05 30.07
N THR A 158 1.67 -18.78 29.15
CA THR A 158 1.48 -17.71 28.15
C THR A 158 0.46 -18.15 27.10
N GLN A 159 -0.60 -17.35 26.98
CA GLN A 159 -1.70 -17.54 26.03
C GLN A 159 -1.48 -16.71 24.76
N ALA A 160 -0.92 -15.51 24.90
CA ALA A 160 -0.57 -14.66 23.77
C ALA A 160 0.61 -13.76 24.13
N GLU A 161 1.50 -13.51 23.17
CA GLU A 161 2.55 -12.49 23.27
C GLU A 161 2.56 -11.65 22.00
N GLY A 162 2.48 -10.32 22.15
CA GLY A 162 2.61 -9.35 21.07
C GLY A 162 3.91 -8.56 21.22
N ARG A 163 4.63 -8.33 20.12
CA ARG A 163 5.79 -7.43 20.06
C ARG A 163 5.62 -6.43 18.92
N TYR A 164 5.90 -5.16 19.20
CA TYR A 164 5.63 -4.05 18.28
C TYR A 164 6.90 -3.33 17.88
N ILE A 165 6.97 -2.90 16.62
CA ILE A 165 8.12 -2.20 16.04
C ILE A 165 7.63 -0.87 15.48
N TYR A 166 8.39 0.19 15.74
CA TYR A 166 8.07 1.56 15.36
C TYR A 166 9.18 2.17 14.52
N ASP A 167 8.81 3.09 13.63
CA ASP A 167 9.77 3.95 12.95
C ASP A 167 10.25 5.11 13.85
N PRO A 168 11.26 5.90 13.43
CA PRO A 168 11.76 7.03 14.21
C PRO A 168 10.71 8.12 14.49
N THR A 169 9.65 8.20 13.68
CA THR A 169 8.55 9.17 13.87
C THR A 169 7.46 8.66 14.83
N GLY A 170 7.58 7.41 15.32
CA GLY A 170 6.65 6.82 16.27
C GLY A 170 5.53 6.02 15.65
N ARG A 171 5.50 5.83 14.31
CA ARG A 171 4.47 5.01 13.66
C ARG A 171 4.83 3.55 13.75
N ARG A 172 3.87 2.70 14.11
CA ARG A 172 4.03 1.24 14.14
C ARG A 172 4.24 0.71 12.72
N VAL A 173 5.40 0.11 12.45
CA VAL A 173 5.76 -0.46 11.14
C VAL A 173 5.63 -1.98 11.09
N GLY A 174 5.58 -2.64 12.25
CA GLY A 174 5.30 -4.06 12.29
C GLY A 174 4.87 -4.57 13.65
N LYS A 175 4.28 -5.76 13.66
CA LYS A 175 4.04 -6.54 14.87
C LYS A 175 4.32 -8.02 14.66
N ARG A 176 4.66 -8.70 15.75
CA ARG A 176 4.86 -10.14 15.85
C ARG A 176 3.98 -10.66 16.98
N VAL A 177 3.15 -11.65 16.67
CA VAL A 177 2.21 -12.22 17.64
C VAL A 177 2.43 -13.71 17.75
N TRP A 178 2.62 -14.19 18.97
CA TRP A 178 2.60 -15.61 19.31
C TRP A 178 1.26 -15.91 19.98
N LYS A 179 0.57 -16.96 19.55
CA LYS A 179 -0.72 -17.38 20.10
C LYS A 179 -0.61 -18.83 20.57
N ARG A 180 -1.27 -19.16 21.68
CA ARG A 180 -1.40 -20.55 22.14
C ARG A 180 -2.50 -21.24 21.36
N GLU A 181 -2.16 -22.33 20.69
CA GLU A 181 -3.02 -23.00 19.72
C GLU A 181 -2.92 -24.53 19.89
N PRO A 182 -3.95 -25.30 19.51
CA PRO A 182 -3.88 -26.76 19.50
C PRO A 182 -2.72 -27.27 18.66
N VAL A 183 -2.00 -28.28 19.16
CA VAL A 183 -0.95 -28.94 18.37
C VAL A 183 -1.57 -29.98 17.43
N HIS A 184 -1.04 -30.11 16.21
CA HIS A 184 -1.62 -30.97 15.18
C HIS A 184 -1.72 -32.47 15.53
N TRP A 185 -1.03 -32.93 16.58
CA TRP A 185 -0.96 -34.33 17.00
C TRP A 185 -1.76 -34.63 18.27
N SER A 186 -2.40 -33.63 18.88
CA SER A 186 -3.23 -33.81 20.08
C SER A 186 -4.39 -32.83 20.10
N GLU A 187 -5.59 -33.35 20.33
CA GLU A 187 -6.82 -32.55 20.41
C GLU A 187 -6.94 -31.75 21.73
N THR A 188 -6.20 -32.15 22.76
CA THR A 188 -6.29 -31.54 24.11
C THR A 188 -5.10 -30.66 24.45
N ARG A 189 -3.95 -30.87 23.79
CA ARG A 189 -2.73 -30.12 24.07
C ARG A 189 -2.67 -28.86 23.22
N THR A 190 -2.36 -27.74 23.88
CA THR A 190 -2.09 -26.47 23.21
C THR A 190 -0.68 -26.01 23.54
N GLU A 191 -0.01 -25.36 22.59
CA GLU A 191 1.33 -24.79 22.78
C GLU A 191 1.38 -23.40 22.14
N LEU A 192 2.30 -22.57 22.65
CA LEU A 192 2.57 -21.28 22.00
C LEU A 192 3.15 -21.52 20.60
N SER A 193 2.65 -20.81 19.60
CA SER A 193 3.07 -20.97 18.21
C SER A 193 4.61 -20.92 18.07
N ARG A 194 5.19 -21.86 17.32
CA ARG A 194 6.67 -21.93 17.18
C ARG A 194 7.25 -20.71 16.46
N ARG A 195 6.48 -20.16 15.50
CA ARG A 195 6.81 -18.93 14.78
C ARG A 195 5.75 -17.87 15.07
N PRO A 196 6.14 -16.58 15.13
CA PRO A 196 5.16 -15.52 15.24
C PRO A 196 4.37 -15.34 13.95
N TYR A 197 3.13 -14.92 14.10
CA TYR A 197 2.37 -14.25 13.06
C TYR A 197 2.94 -12.84 12.89
N GLU A 198 3.47 -12.55 11.72
CA GLU A 198 4.05 -11.24 11.40
C GLU A 198 3.07 -10.39 10.59
N THR A 199 2.98 -9.12 10.95
CA THR A 199 2.22 -8.11 10.20
C THR A 199 3.06 -6.87 10.02
N TRP A 200 3.09 -6.35 8.80
CA TRP A 200 3.81 -5.13 8.41
C TRP A 200 2.84 -4.03 8.04
N TYR A 201 3.20 -2.79 8.37
CA TYR A 201 2.34 -1.63 8.24
C TYR A 201 3.01 -0.57 7.36
N GLY A 202 2.27 -0.09 6.35
CA GLY A 202 2.66 1.02 5.48
C GLY A 202 1.76 2.23 5.72
N TRP A 203 2.38 3.42 5.70
CA TRP A 203 1.74 4.67 6.10
C TRP A 203 1.72 5.69 4.97
N GLU A 204 0.61 6.42 4.85
CA GLU A 204 0.49 7.63 4.04
C GLU A 204 0.33 8.83 4.98
N GLY A 205 1.43 9.53 5.25
CA GLY A 205 1.49 10.48 6.35
C GLY A 205 1.19 9.79 7.68
N ASP A 206 0.01 10.07 8.23
CA ASP A 206 -0.48 9.57 9.53
C ASP A 206 -1.57 8.52 9.40
N ARG A 207 -1.98 8.21 8.17
CA ARG A 207 -3.00 7.20 7.88
C ARG A 207 -2.36 5.85 7.61
N LEU A 208 -2.92 4.80 8.20
CA LEU A 208 -2.48 3.43 7.96
C LEU A 208 -3.00 2.97 6.60
N ALA A 209 -2.16 3.07 5.57
CA ALA A 209 -2.55 2.83 4.18
C ALA A 209 -2.38 1.36 3.77
N THR A 210 -1.51 0.59 4.42
CA THR A 210 -1.22 -0.80 4.03
C THR A 210 -1.00 -1.68 5.25
N ILE A 211 -1.60 -2.86 5.22
CA ILE A 211 -1.38 -3.96 6.16
C ILE A 211 -0.93 -5.15 5.32
N ARG A 212 0.19 -5.77 5.66
CA ARG A 212 0.70 -6.95 4.96
C ARG A 212 0.97 -8.07 5.94
N THR A 213 0.35 -9.22 5.71
CA THR A 213 0.59 -10.47 6.44
C THR A 213 1.38 -11.43 5.56
N GLN A 214 1.61 -12.65 6.04
CA GLN A 214 2.23 -13.72 5.23
C GLN A 214 1.36 -14.14 4.05
N GLN A 215 0.03 -14.01 4.15
CA GLN A 215 -0.92 -14.48 3.14
C GLN A 215 -1.36 -13.39 2.17
N ARG A 216 -1.53 -12.15 2.65
CA ARG A 216 -2.16 -11.08 1.88
C ARG A 216 -1.63 -9.70 2.19
N ARG A 217 -1.90 -8.77 1.27
CA ARG A 217 -1.77 -7.33 1.45
C ARG A 217 -3.16 -6.69 1.36
N VAL A 218 -3.51 -5.92 2.38
CA VAL A 218 -4.69 -5.07 2.39
C VAL A 218 -4.25 -3.62 2.30
N GLN A 219 -4.75 -2.90 1.30
CA GLN A 219 -4.54 -1.47 1.15
C GLN A 219 -5.86 -0.75 1.41
N THR A 220 -5.82 0.33 2.17
CA THR A 220 -6.99 1.15 2.47
C THR A 220 -6.79 2.55 1.91
N VAL A 221 -7.75 3.00 1.10
CA VAL A 221 -7.85 4.37 0.62
C VAL A 221 -8.81 5.13 1.52
N TYR A 222 -8.41 6.32 1.96
CA TYR A 222 -9.18 7.18 2.84
C TYR A 222 -9.78 8.35 2.10
N GLU A 223 -10.80 8.95 2.69
CA GLU A 223 -11.30 10.25 2.26
C GLU A 223 -10.19 11.31 2.40
N PRO A 224 -10.02 12.21 1.41
CA PRO A 224 -8.97 13.23 1.45
C PRO A 224 -9.01 14.05 2.75
N GLY A 225 -7.87 14.13 3.44
CA GLY A 225 -7.74 14.89 4.70
C GLY A 225 -8.43 14.26 5.92
N SER A 226 -8.99 13.05 5.79
CA SER A 226 -9.83 12.41 6.79
C SER A 226 -9.27 11.04 7.18
N PHE A 227 -9.72 10.51 8.32
CA PHE A 227 -9.45 9.14 8.75
C PHE A 227 -10.60 8.17 8.42
N THR A 228 -11.63 8.65 7.70
CA THR A 228 -12.71 7.81 7.20
C THR A 228 -12.20 6.92 6.05
N PRO A 229 -12.20 5.59 6.18
CA PRO A 229 -11.83 4.70 5.08
C PRO A 229 -12.94 4.67 4.02
N LEU A 230 -12.54 4.53 2.75
CA LEU A 230 -13.45 4.50 1.60
C LEU A 230 -13.37 3.19 0.82
N LEU A 231 -12.16 2.74 0.49
CA LEU A 231 -11.94 1.54 -0.31
C LEU A 231 -10.90 0.64 0.35
N ARG A 232 -11.24 -0.64 0.45
CA ARG A 232 -10.34 -1.74 0.78
C ARG A 232 -9.95 -2.45 -0.52
N VAL A 233 -8.66 -2.63 -0.72
CA VAL A 233 -8.10 -3.42 -1.81
C VAL A 233 -7.28 -4.54 -1.19
N GLU A 234 -7.73 -5.77 -1.37
CA GLU A 234 -7.02 -6.96 -0.92
C GLU A 234 -6.36 -7.66 -2.10
N THR A 235 -5.12 -8.08 -1.89
CA THR A 235 -4.34 -8.83 -2.88
C THR A 235 -3.62 -9.95 -2.17
N GLU A 236 -3.79 -11.18 -2.62
CA GLU A 236 -3.04 -12.31 -2.09
C GLU A 236 -1.56 -12.17 -2.43
N ASN A 237 -0.67 -12.63 -1.55
CA ASN A 237 0.77 -12.50 -1.78
C ASN A 237 1.24 -13.38 -2.97
N THR A 238 0.53 -14.47 -3.27
CA THR A 238 0.71 -15.31 -4.45
C THR A 238 0.40 -14.54 -5.74
N GLU A 239 -0.72 -13.81 -5.78
CA GLU A 239 -1.07 -12.91 -6.89
C GLU A 239 -0.08 -11.76 -7.01
N LEU A 240 0.33 -11.15 -5.89
CA LEU A 240 1.38 -10.13 -5.89
C LEU A 240 2.70 -10.65 -6.45
N ALA A 241 3.05 -11.91 -6.18
CA ALA A 241 4.28 -12.50 -6.73
C ALA A 241 4.24 -12.62 -8.26
N LYS A 242 3.04 -12.82 -8.86
CA LYS A 242 2.88 -12.82 -10.32
C LYS A 242 3.18 -11.47 -10.96
N THR A 243 3.04 -10.37 -10.22
CA THR A 243 3.36 -9.02 -10.71
C THR A 243 4.85 -8.77 -10.92
N ARG A 244 5.71 -9.68 -10.45
CA ARG A 244 7.14 -9.60 -10.67
C ARG A 244 7.41 -9.81 -12.16
N HIS A 245 7.85 -8.75 -12.80
CA HIS A 245 8.30 -8.72 -14.19
C HIS A 245 9.72 -8.16 -14.18
N ARG A 246 10.51 -8.52 -15.20
CA ARG A 246 11.81 -7.89 -15.42
C ARG A 246 11.56 -6.47 -15.91
N SER A 247 12.25 -5.50 -15.31
CA SER A 247 12.35 -4.16 -15.87
C SER A 247 12.96 -4.22 -17.27
N LEU A 248 12.70 -3.20 -18.08
CA LEU A 248 13.31 -3.03 -19.40
C LEU A 248 14.83 -3.15 -19.32
N ALA A 249 15.43 -2.59 -18.27
CA ALA A 249 16.85 -2.70 -18.06
C ALA A 249 17.31 -4.12 -17.72
N GLU A 250 16.65 -4.83 -16.79
CA GLU A 250 16.99 -6.23 -16.48
C GLU A 250 16.88 -7.15 -17.69
N LYS A 251 15.85 -6.91 -18.50
CA LYS A 251 15.66 -7.66 -19.74
C LYS A 251 16.85 -7.42 -20.68
N LEU A 252 17.25 -6.17 -20.89
CA LEU A 252 18.39 -5.80 -21.74
C LEU A 252 19.75 -6.27 -21.17
N GLU A 253 19.94 -6.28 -19.86
CA GLU A 253 21.14 -6.80 -19.18
C GLU A 253 21.30 -8.32 -19.39
N GLN A 254 20.18 -9.05 -19.31
CA GLN A 254 20.15 -10.50 -19.43
C GLN A 254 20.24 -10.97 -20.89
N GLU A 255 19.58 -10.26 -21.81
CA GLU A 255 19.51 -10.60 -23.23
C GLU A 255 20.66 -9.98 -24.05
N GLY A 256 21.42 -9.06 -23.46
CA GLY A 256 22.63 -8.47 -24.04
C GLY A 256 23.87 -9.36 -24.05
N SER A 257 23.77 -10.54 -23.43
CA SER A 257 24.85 -11.51 -23.39
C SER A 257 24.72 -12.52 -24.52
N GLY A 258 25.63 -12.47 -25.49
CA GLY A 258 25.76 -13.53 -26.50
C GLY A 258 26.11 -14.90 -25.91
N ASP A 259 26.70 -14.92 -24.70
CA ASP A 259 27.29 -16.11 -24.08
C ASP A 259 26.62 -16.53 -22.75
N GLY A 260 25.54 -15.84 -22.33
CA GLY A 260 24.78 -16.15 -21.12
C GLY A 260 25.29 -15.54 -19.81
N GLU A 261 26.39 -14.77 -19.81
CA GLU A 261 26.82 -13.95 -18.67
C GLU A 261 26.13 -12.58 -18.65
N ALA A 262 25.36 -12.27 -17.59
CA ALA A 262 24.59 -11.02 -17.48
C ALA A 262 25.49 -9.77 -17.55
N VAL A 263 25.20 -8.86 -18.48
CA VAL A 263 25.89 -7.57 -18.60
C VAL A 263 25.37 -6.65 -17.50
N GLN A 264 26.25 -6.12 -16.65
CA GLN A 264 25.85 -5.16 -15.60
C GLN A 264 25.84 -3.73 -16.15
N PHE A 265 24.68 -3.07 -16.20
CA PHE A 265 24.62 -1.69 -16.64
C PHE A 265 25.08 -0.70 -15.56
N PRO A 266 25.74 0.41 -15.96
CA PRO A 266 25.98 1.55 -15.07
C PRO A 266 24.67 2.08 -14.47
N ALA A 267 24.70 2.50 -13.20
CA ALA A 267 23.52 3.05 -12.50
C ALA A 267 22.84 4.22 -13.27
N ALA A 268 23.62 5.03 -14.00
CA ALA A 268 23.08 6.10 -14.83
C ALA A 268 22.26 5.59 -16.02
N LEU A 269 22.74 4.54 -16.70
CA LEU A 269 22.01 3.90 -17.82
C LEU A 269 20.77 3.17 -17.30
N ARG A 270 20.89 2.51 -16.15
CA ARG A 270 19.78 1.87 -15.46
C ARG A 270 18.65 2.87 -15.17
N ALA A 271 18.98 4.00 -14.55
CA ALA A 271 18.02 5.06 -14.25
C ALA A 271 17.37 5.68 -15.50
N MET A 272 18.10 5.77 -16.63
CA MET A 272 17.55 6.22 -17.90
C MET A 272 16.56 5.20 -18.48
N LEU A 273 16.90 3.91 -18.45
CA LEU A 273 16.03 2.82 -18.92
C LEU A 273 14.78 2.68 -18.04
N ASP A 274 14.92 2.83 -16.71
CA ASP A 274 13.79 2.83 -15.78
C ASP A 274 12.85 4.02 -16.07
N ARG A 275 13.40 5.21 -16.34
CA ARG A 275 12.62 6.39 -16.76
C ARG A 275 11.92 6.14 -18.11
N LEU A 276 12.63 5.60 -19.09
CA LEU A 276 12.09 5.32 -20.41
C LEU A 276 10.96 4.27 -20.33
N GLU A 277 11.14 3.20 -19.56
CA GLU A 277 10.07 2.22 -19.34
C GLU A 277 8.80 2.89 -18.81
N ASP A 278 8.95 3.75 -17.80
CA ASP A 278 7.86 4.51 -17.20
C ASP A 278 7.15 5.43 -18.20
N GLU A 279 7.91 6.10 -19.07
CA GLU A 279 7.39 6.93 -20.14
C GLU A 279 6.65 6.12 -21.22
N LEU A 280 7.22 4.99 -21.64
CA LEU A 280 6.64 4.10 -22.64
C LEU A 280 5.32 3.50 -22.14
N ARG A 281 5.23 3.11 -20.87
CA ARG A 281 4.00 2.56 -20.27
C ARG A 281 2.90 3.59 -20.09
N ARG A 282 3.24 4.87 -19.93
CA ARG A 282 2.26 5.98 -19.90
C ARG A 282 1.90 6.50 -21.28
N ASP A 283 2.51 5.96 -22.34
CA ASP A 283 2.38 6.42 -23.72
C ASP A 283 2.78 7.90 -23.88
N ALA A 284 3.76 8.35 -23.07
CA ALA A 284 4.14 9.76 -22.92
C ALA A 284 5.68 9.91 -22.92
N VAL A 285 6.32 9.48 -24.01
CA VAL A 285 7.79 9.55 -24.18
C VAL A 285 8.27 10.98 -24.35
N SER A 286 9.22 11.39 -23.51
CA SER A 286 9.79 12.74 -23.53
C SER A 286 10.64 12.98 -24.78
N GLU A 287 10.82 14.24 -25.17
CA GLU A 287 11.69 14.60 -26.30
C GLU A 287 13.15 14.18 -26.04
N GLU A 288 13.61 14.28 -24.78
CA GLU A 288 14.94 13.82 -24.35
C GLU A 288 15.11 12.31 -24.63
N SER A 289 14.16 11.49 -24.18
CA SER A 289 14.17 10.05 -24.41
C SER A 289 14.08 9.69 -25.90
N ARG A 290 13.27 10.41 -26.69
CA ARG A 290 13.19 10.20 -28.14
C ARG A 290 14.49 10.54 -28.85
N ALA A 291 15.13 11.65 -28.49
CA ALA A 291 16.42 12.06 -29.04
C ALA A 291 17.52 11.05 -28.69
N TRP A 292 17.53 10.56 -27.45
CA TRP A 292 18.43 9.51 -27.00
C TRP A 292 18.23 8.19 -27.76
N LEU A 293 16.97 7.72 -27.90
CA LEU A 293 16.67 6.53 -28.70
C LEU A 293 17.11 6.68 -30.16
N THR A 294 16.89 7.85 -30.74
CA THR A 294 17.33 8.16 -32.12
C THR A 294 18.85 8.08 -32.25
N GLN A 295 19.61 8.57 -31.26
CA GLN A 295 21.07 8.42 -31.23
C GLN A 295 21.52 6.95 -31.15
N CYS A 296 20.73 6.11 -30.48
CA CYS A 296 20.95 4.67 -30.41
C CYS A 296 20.40 3.90 -31.64
N GLY A 297 19.80 4.57 -32.62
CA GLY A 297 19.19 3.93 -33.79
C GLY A 297 17.88 3.18 -33.49
N LEU A 298 17.21 3.53 -32.40
CA LEU A 298 16.00 2.87 -31.90
C LEU A 298 14.80 3.82 -31.93
N THR A 299 13.60 3.25 -32.01
CA THR A 299 12.34 3.98 -31.84
C THR A 299 11.67 3.65 -30.52
N ALA A 300 10.79 4.55 -30.07
CA ALA A 300 9.97 4.31 -28.89
C ALA A 300 9.12 3.03 -29.04
N GLU A 301 8.57 2.77 -30.24
CA GLU A 301 7.75 1.59 -30.49
C GLU A 301 8.57 0.29 -30.39
N GLN A 302 9.78 0.28 -30.94
CA GLN A 302 10.70 -0.86 -30.81
C GLN A 302 11.03 -1.16 -29.35
N MET A 303 11.23 -0.13 -28.53
CA MET A 303 11.49 -0.29 -27.09
C MET A 303 10.22 -0.68 -26.31
N LYS A 304 9.05 -0.18 -26.73
CA LYS A 304 7.74 -0.56 -26.16
C LYS A 304 7.49 -2.06 -26.34
N ASN A 305 7.85 -2.60 -27.50
CA ASN A 305 7.76 -4.04 -27.80
C ASN A 305 8.73 -4.89 -26.98
N GLN A 306 9.75 -4.28 -26.34
CA GLN A 306 10.62 -4.99 -25.41
C GLN A 306 10.04 -5.07 -23.99
N LEU A 307 9.03 -4.29 -23.65
CA LEU A 307 8.44 -4.31 -22.32
C LEU A 307 7.76 -5.65 -22.04
N GLU A 308 8.10 -6.25 -20.91
CA GLU A 308 7.30 -7.36 -20.41
C GLU A 308 5.90 -6.83 -20.01
N PRO A 309 4.83 -7.62 -20.27
CA PRO A 309 3.52 -7.33 -19.73
C PRO A 309 3.63 -7.17 -18.21
N ARG A 310 2.96 -6.17 -17.64
CA ARG A 310 2.75 -6.10 -16.19
C ARG A 310 1.45 -6.82 -15.90
N PRO A 311 1.46 -8.11 -15.51
CA PRO A 311 0.22 -8.76 -15.13
C PRO A 311 -0.34 -8.01 -13.93
N GLU A 312 -1.58 -7.55 -14.06
CA GLU A 312 -2.29 -6.97 -12.92
C GLU A 312 -2.67 -8.14 -12.00
N PRO A 313 -2.30 -8.07 -10.71
CA PRO A 313 -2.69 -9.13 -9.79
C PRO A 313 -4.20 -9.10 -9.65
N GLU A 314 -4.81 -10.27 -9.46
CA GLU A 314 -6.21 -10.31 -9.08
C GLU A 314 -6.41 -9.62 -7.72
N ARG A 315 -7.44 -8.78 -7.61
CA ARG A 315 -7.72 -7.99 -6.40
C ARG A 315 -9.17 -8.16 -5.98
N LYS A 316 -9.37 -8.32 -4.68
CA LYS A 316 -10.69 -8.25 -4.06
C LYS A 316 -10.93 -6.83 -3.56
N LEU A 317 -11.99 -6.20 -4.04
CA LEU A 317 -12.34 -4.82 -3.72
C LEU A 317 -13.53 -4.79 -2.77
N HIS A 318 -13.50 -3.93 -1.75
CA HIS A 318 -14.65 -3.67 -0.92
C HIS A 318 -14.76 -2.18 -0.59
N LEU A 319 -15.95 -1.62 -0.68
CA LEU A 319 -16.24 -0.26 -0.24
C LEU A 319 -16.58 -0.25 1.24
N TYR A 320 -15.96 0.67 1.97
CA TYR A 320 -16.28 0.92 3.35
C TYR A 320 -17.57 1.72 3.46
N HIS A 321 -18.54 1.17 4.18
CA HIS A 321 -19.66 1.93 4.69
C HIS A 321 -19.37 2.28 6.15
N CYS A 322 -19.23 3.57 6.43
CA CYS A 322 -18.96 4.10 7.77
C CYS A 322 -20.15 4.87 8.37
N ASP A 323 -20.18 5.00 9.69
CA ASP A 323 -21.07 5.93 10.39
C ASP A 323 -20.68 7.41 10.16
N HIS A 324 -21.36 8.34 10.83
CA HIS A 324 -21.09 9.78 10.72
C HIS A 324 -19.73 10.21 11.26
N ARG A 325 -19.10 9.40 12.12
CA ARG A 325 -17.77 9.63 12.68
C ARG A 325 -16.68 9.09 11.77
N GLY A 326 -17.00 8.12 10.92
CA GLY A 326 -16.03 7.41 10.08
C GLY A 326 -15.65 6.02 10.61
N LEU A 327 -16.42 5.48 11.56
CA LEU A 327 -16.29 4.09 12.04
C LEU A 327 -16.89 3.13 10.99
N PRO A 328 -16.14 2.13 10.49
CA PRO A 328 -16.68 1.12 9.59
C PRO A 328 -17.82 0.31 10.23
N LEU A 329 -18.96 0.26 9.54
CA LEU A 329 -20.11 -0.57 9.92
C LEU A 329 -20.35 -1.73 8.94
N ALA A 330 -19.95 -1.57 7.67
CA ALA A 330 -20.04 -2.63 6.68
C ALA A 330 -18.97 -2.53 5.60
N LEU A 331 -18.70 -3.66 4.94
CA LEU A 331 -17.93 -3.74 3.70
C LEU A 331 -18.86 -4.23 2.59
N ILE A 332 -18.91 -3.47 1.50
CA ILE A 332 -19.77 -3.74 0.35
C ILE A 332 -18.89 -4.16 -0.82
N SER A 333 -19.16 -5.31 -1.40
CA SER A 333 -18.45 -5.82 -2.58
C SER A 333 -18.90 -5.09 -3.88
N PRO A 334 -18.20 -5.26 -5.02
CA PRO A 334 -18.55 -4.61 -6.27
C PRO A 334 -19.88 -5.08 -6.87
N ASP A 335 -20.32 -6.30 -6.53
CA ASP A 335 -21.63 -6.87 -6.83
C ASP A 335 -22.75 -6.34 -5.90
N ASN A 336 -22.44 -5.36 -5.04
CA ASN A 336 -23.38 -4.72 -4.12
C ASN A 336 -23.99 -5.73 -3.13
N THR A 337 -23.15 -6.64 -2.62
CA THR A 337 -23.49 -7.53 -1.50
C THR A 337 -22.70 -7.12 -0.25
N VAL A 338 -23.25 -7.41 0.93
CA VAL A 338 -22.61 -7.07 2.21
C VAL A 338 -21.69 -8.23 2.60
N ALA A 339 -20.39 -8.06 2.39
CA ALA A 339 -19.37 -9.07 2.68
C ALA A 339 -19.00 -9.13 4.17
N TRP A 340 -19.20 -8.04 4.90
CA TRP A 340 -18.96 -7.93 6.34
C TRP A 340 -19.82 -6.81 6.94
N ARG A 341 -20.31 -7.00 8.16
CA ARG A 341 -21.05 -5.98 8.93
C ARG A 341 -20.76 -6.11 10.43
N ALA A 342 -20.79 -5.00 11.14
CA ALA A 342 -20.66 -4.99 12.59
C ALA A 342 -21.46 -3.86 13.25
N GLU A 343 -21.82 -4.08 14.51
CA GLU A 343 -22.38 -3.07 15.40
C GLU A 343 -21.44 -2.77 16.55
N TYR A 344 -21.38 -1.51 16.94
CA TYR A 344 -20.49 -1.03 18.00
C TYR A 344 -21.25 -0.19 19.01
N ASP A 345 -20.73 -0.11 20.23
CA ASP A 345 -21.14 0.91 21.18
C ASP A 345 -20.51 2.27 20.87
N GLU A 346 -20.85 3.27 21.68
CA GLU A 346 -20.40 4.65 21.50
C GLU A 346 -18.88 4.77 21.65
N TRP A 347 -18.26 3.90 22.45
CA TRP A 347 -16.83 3.85 22.74
C TRP A 347 -16.04 2.96 21.78
N GLY A 348 -16.70 2.31 20.82
CA GLY A 348 -16.08 1.45 19.81
C GLY A 348 -15.88 -0.01 20.25
N ASN A 349 -16.54 -0.47 21.31
CA ASN A 349 -16.63 -1.91 21.62
C ASN A 349 -17.50 -2.60 20.57
N LEU A 350 -17.03 -3.73 20.05
CA LEU A 350 -17.80 -4.57 19.12
C LEU A 350 -18.92 -5.28 19.89
N LEU A 351 -20.17 -5.07 19.46
CA LEU A 351 -21.36 -5.68 20.06
C LEU A 351 -21.79 -6.92 19.28
N SER A 352 -21.76 -6.85 17.95
CA SER A 352 -22.12 -7.95 17.05
C SER A 352 -21.34 -7.84 15.74
N GLU A 353 -21.09 -8.98 15.10
CA GLU A 353 -20.40 -9.07 13.82
C GLU A 353 -21.04 -10.14 12.94
N GLU A 354 -21.24 -9.82 11.67
CA GLU A 354 -21.62 -10.74 10.60
C GLU A 354 -20.51 -10.75 9.56
N ASN A 355 -19.84 -11.89 9.42
CA ASN A 355 -18.64 -12.02 8.58
C ASN A 355 -18.62 -13.35 7.80
N PRO A 356 -19.54 -13.53 6.83
CA PRO A 356 -19.66 -14.78 6.07
C PRO A 356 -18.42 -15.10 5.23
N GLU A 357 -17.64 -14.08 4.86
CA GLU A 357 -16.44 -14.21 4.03
C GLU A 357 -15.14 -14.31 4.84
N HIS A 358 -15.21 -14.39 6.18
CA HIS A 358 -14.06 -14.46 7.08
C HIS A 358 -13.01 -13.35 6.82
N LEU A 359 -13.51 -12.15 6.52
CA LEU A 359 -12.73 -10.96 6.27
C LEU A 359 -12.11 -10.41 7.56
N GLU A 360 -10.83 -10.07 7.51
CA GLU A 360 -10.18 -9.39 8.63
C GLU A 360 -10.36 -7.88 8.51
N GLN A 361 -11.31 -7.35 9.27
CA GLN A 361 -11.57 -5.91 9.39
C GLN A 361 -11.04 -5.37 10.72
N LEU A 362 -9.88 -4.71 10.68
CA LEU A 362 -9.18 -4.23 11.88
C LEU A 362 -9.38 -2.73 12.15
N ILE A 363 -9.90 -1.95 11.21
CA ILE A 363 -10.12 -0.51 11.40
C ILE A 363 -11.28 -0.33 12.40
N ARG A 364 -11.13 0.63 13.32
CA ARG A 364 -12.11 0.97 14.36
C ARG A 364 -12.51 2.44 14.23
N LEU A 365 -12.69 3.15 15.35
CA LEU A 365 -12.91 4.59 15.32
C LEU A 365 -11.78 5.28 14.52
N PRO A 366 -12.01 6.49 13.98
CA PRO A 366 -11.03 7.18 13.15
C PRO A 366 -9.61 7.13 13.73
N GLY A 367 -8.63 6.69 12.93
CA GLY A 367 -7.23 6.55 13.34
C GLY A 367 -6.87 5.26 14.10
N GLN A 368 -7.86 4.45 14.46
CA GLN A 368 -7.67 3.29 15.32
C GLN A 368 -7.60 1.95 14.56
N GLN A 369 -6.73 1.06 15.04
CA GLN A 369 -6.61 -0.32 14.58
C GLN A 369 -6.70 -1.30 15.76
N TYR A 370 -7.57 -2.30 15.65
CA TYR A 370 -7.72 -3.36 16.64
C TYR A 370 -6.53 -4.32 16.66
N ASP A 371 -6.02 -4.58 17.86
CA ASP A 371 -5.04 -5.63 18.13
C ASP A 371 -5.67 -6.76 18.95
N GLU A 372 -6.05 -7.83 18.25
CA GLU A 372 -6.71 -9.00 18.82
C GLU A 372 -5.99 -9.58 20.04
N GLU A 373 -4.66 -9.60 20.03
CA GLU A 373 -3.88 -10.18 21.13
C GLU A 373 -4.13 -9.46 22.47
N SER A 374 -4.31 -8.13 22.42
CA SER A 374 -4.42 -7.27 23.61
C SER A 374 -5.85 -6.82 23.90
N GLY A 375 -6.71 -6.83 22.88
CA GLY A 375 -8.03 -6.20 22.90
C GLY A 375 -7.98 -4.67 22.83
N LEU A 376 -6.79 -4.08 22.66
CA LEU A 376 -6.60 -2.63 22.57
C LEU A 376 -6.66 -2.15 21.13
N HIS A 377 -6.92 -0.87 20.97
CA HIS A 377 -6.89 -0.18 19.70
C HIS A 377 -5.62 0.68 19.61
N TYR A 378 -4.71 0.33 18.72
CA TYR A 378 -3.57 1.18 18.39
C TYR A 378 -4.06 2.45 17.68
N ASN A 379 -3.72 3.62 18.22
CA ASN A 379 -4.16 4.94 17.75
C ASN A 379 -2.95 5.89 17.69
N ARG A 380 -2.09 5.67 16.69
CA ARG A 380 -0.84 6.38 16.37
C ARG A 380 0.09 6.62 17.57
N HIS A 381 -0.21 7.58 18.44
CA HIS A 381 0.61 7.89 19.61
C HIS A 381 0.28 7.10 20.86
N ARG A 382 -0.94 6.53 20.95
CA ARG A 382 -1.41 5.85 22.17
C ARG A 382 -2.19 4.58 21.85
N TYR A 383 -2.37 3.76 22.86
CA TYR A 383 -3.27 2.60 22.82
C TYR A 383 -4.56 2.93 23.59
N TYR A 384 -5.68 2.77 22.90
CA TYR A 384 -7.02 3.02 23.41
C TYR A 384 -7.67 1.73 23.90
N SER A 385 -8.29 1.79 25.07
CA SER A 385 -9.08 0.71 25.66
C SER A 385 -10.57 1.07 25.50
N PRO A 386 -11.30 0.43 24.57
CA PRO A 386 -12.72 0.77 24.36
C PRO A 386 -13.57 0.39 25.58
N GLY A 387 -13.21 -0.67 26.31
CA GLY A 387 -13.91 -1.06 27.54
C GLY A 387 -13.84 -0.01 28.64
N GLN A 388 -12.72 0.70 28.77
CA GLN A 388 -12.58 1.81 29.72
C GLN A 388 -12.99 3.16 29.12
N GLY A 389 -13.16 3.25 27.79
CA GLY A 389 -13.40 4.50 27.08
C GLY A 389 -12.23 5.49 27.17
N ARG A 390 -10.98 5.00 27.24
CA ARG A 390 -9.80 5.85 27.48
C ARG A 390 -8.48 5.26 27.00
N TYR A 391 -7.42 6.07 27.00
CA TYR A 391 -6.05 5.62 26.68
C TYR A 391 -5.34 4.97 27.89
N ILE A 392 -4.44 4.04 27.63
CA ILE A 392 -3.69 3.32 28.69
C ILE A 392 -2.39 4.01 29.12
N THR A 393 -2.03 5.10 28.46
CA THR A 393 -0.88 5.96 28.77
C THR A 393 -1.30 7.42 28.80
N GLN A 394 -0.56 8.25 29.52
CA GLN A 394 -0.73 9.70 29.50
C GLN A 394 -0.49 10.26 28.09
N ASP A 395 -1.16 11.37 27.78
CA ASP A 395 -1.01 12.11 26.54
C ASP A 395 0.43 12.62 26.40
N PRO A 396 1.16 12.26 25.33
CA PRO A 396 2.52 12.73 25.12
C PRO A 396 2.63 14.25 24.89
N ILE A 397 1.54 14.95 24.54
CA ILE A 397 1.53 16.44 24.52
C ILE A 397 1.15 17.06 25.88
N GLY A 398 0.99 16.23 26.92
CA GLY A 398 0.78 16.65 28.30
C GLY A 398 -0.49 17.48 28.48
N LEU A 399 -0.39 18.55 29.28
CA LEU A 399 -1.54 19.42 29.59
C LEU A 399 -2.12 20.15 28.37
N MET A 400 -1.43 20.15 27.21
CA MET A 400 -2.01 20.67 25.97
C MET A 400 -3.22 19.85 25.49
N GLY A 401 -3.29 18.56 25.86
CA GLY A 401 -4.45 17.70 25.58
C GLY A 401 -5.59 17.82 26.59
N GLY A 402 -5.35 18.49 27.72
CA GLY A 402 -6.32 18.72 28.78
C GLY A 402 -5.83 18.24 30.14
N TRP A 403 -6.66 18.44 31.16
CA TRP A 403 -6.35 18.13 32.55
C TRP A 403 -6.36 16.62 32.85
N ASN A 404 -7.15 15.85 32.10
CA ASN A 404 -7.15 14.39 32.18
C ASN A 404 -6.30 13.80 31.04
N LEU A 405 -5.08 13.39 31.39
CA LEU A 405 -4.08 12.95 30.42
C LEU A 405 -4.41 11.62 29.72
N TYR A 406 -5.43 10.90 30.14
CA TYR A 406 -5.80 9.60 29.56
C TYR A 406 -7.10 9.68 28.73
N LEU A 407 -7.72 10.86 28.67
CA LEU A 407 -9.08 11.02 28.19
C LEU A 407 -9.21 10.71 26.69
N TYR A 408 -10.24 9.93 26.34
CA TYR A 408 -10.87 9.98 25.02
C TYR A 408 -12.12 10.88 25.14
N PRO A 409 -12.59 11.57 24.07
CA PRO A 409 -13.69 12.53 24.20
C PRO A 409 -14.89 12.00 25.00
N LEU A 410 -15.34 12.75 26.01
CA LEU A 410 -16.47 12.36 26.88
C LEU A 410 -17.84 12.35 26.18
N ASP A 411 -17.87 12.85 24.94
CA ASP A 411 -18.94 12.64 23.98
C ASP A 411 -18.31 12.00 22.71
N PRO A 412 -18.16 10.66 22.68
CA PRO A 412 -17.52 9.93 21.59
C PRO A 412 -18.45 9.75 20.38
N VAL A 413 -19.70 10.18 20.51
CA VAL A 413 -20.71 10.15 19.46
C VAL A 413 -20.54 11.37 18.57
N SER A 414 -20.20 12.53 19.15
CA SER A 414 -19.97 13.76 18.38
C SER A 414 -18.50 14.04 18.10
N TRP A 415 -17.59 13.51 18.92
CA TRP A 415 -16.16 13.84 18.85
C TRP A 415 -15.28 12.59 18.74
N THR A 416 -14.14 12.75 18.07
CA THR A 416 -13.15 11.69 17.89
C THR A 416 -11.74 12.21 18.16
N ASP A 417 -10.82 11.31 18.51
CA ASP A 417 -9.39 11.60 18.57
C ASP A 417 -8.65 10.65 17.62
N SER A 418 -8.45 11.11 16.38
CA SER A 418 -7.84 10.30 15.32
C SER A 418 -6.32 10.15 15.42
N MET A 419 -5.70 10.86 16.36
CA MET A 419 -4.25 10.87 16.54
C MET A 419 -3.83 10.30 17.88
N GLY A 420 -4.74 10.18 18.84
CA GLY A 420 -4.39 9.84 20.21
C GLY A 420 -3.61 10.95 20.90
N LEU A 421 -4.00 12.22 20.74
CA LEU A 421 -3.40 13.37 21.43
C LEU A 421 -4.48 14.19 22.15
N ALA A 422 -5.10 15.17 21.47
CA ALA A 422 -6.09 16.06 22.07
C ALA A 422 -7.41 16.09 21.29
N PRO A 423 -8.56 16.04 21.98
CA PRO A 423 -9.86 16.41 21.41
C PRO A 423 -9.98 17.91 21.09
N ASN A 424 -9.38 18.78 21.92
CA ASN A 424 -9.97 20.10 22.24
C ASN A 424 -9.20 21.36 21.81
N LYS A 425 -8.11 21.27 21.04
CA LYS A 425 -7.44 22.50 20.53
C LYS A 425 -7.28 22.59 19.02
N TYR A 426 -7.51 21.48 18.33
CA TYR A 426 -7.30 21.37 16.88
C TYR A 426 -8.29 20.44 16.18
N GLY A 427 -9.26 19.88 16.92
CA GLY A 427 -10.34 19.02 16.42
C GLY A 427 -11.66 19.75 16.21
N HIS A 428 -11.64 21.09 16.06
CA HIS A 428 -12.82 21.77 15.55
C HIS A 428 -12.98 21.43 14.07
N MET A 429 -14.11 20.77 13.79
CA MET A 429 -14.68 20.39 12.50
C MET A 429 -14.32 18.98 12.00
N LYS A 430 -15.38 18.17 11.88
CA LYS A 430 -15.62 17.18 10.82
C LYS A 430 -14.34 16.62 10.18
N ASN A 431 -13.81 15.52 10.72
CA ASN A 431 -12.84 14.63 10.06
C ASN A 431 -11.82 15.32 9.11
N GLY A 432 -11.20 16.42 9.56
CA GLY A 432 -10.22 17.17 8.78
C GLY A 432 -8.93 17.30 9.57
N GLY A 433 -7.87 16.61 9.12
CA GLY A 433 -6.52 16.79 9.64
C GLY A 433 -6.04 18.25 9.48
N TYR A 434 -5.07 18.63 10.31
CA TYR A 434 -4.47 19.95 10.36
C TYR A 434 -4.12 20.51 8.97
N GLY A 435 -4.60 21.72 8.66
CA GLY A 435 -3.79 22.71 7.93
C GLY A 435 -3.84 22.79 6.41
N ALA A 436 -4.80 22.17 5.71
CA ALA A 436 -5.01 22.45 4.28
C ALA A 436 -6.32 23.21 4.06
N ARG A 437 -6.23 24.47 3.57
CA ARG A 437 -7.38 25.09 2.90
C ARG A 437 -7.76 24.16 1.73
N PRO A 438 -9.04 23.77 1.56
CA PRO A 438 -9.43 22.90 0.46
C PRO A 438 -9.15 23.62 -0.87
N THR A 439 -8.16 23.14 -1.63
CA THR A 439 -8.13 23.43 -3.05
C THR A 439 -9.34 22.74 -3.67
N PRO A 440 -10.23 23.46 -4.40
CA PRO A 440 -11.37 22.83 -5.04
C PRO A 440 -10.87 21.72 -5.98
N PRO A 441 -11.49 20.52 -5.98
CA PRO A 441 -11.11 19.46 -6.89
C PRO A 441 -11.26 19.96 -8.34
N PRO A 442 -10.33 19.62 -9.25
CA PRO A 442 -10.51 19.93 -10.66
C PRO A 442 -11.81 19.28 -11.13
N LYS A 443 -12.70 20.09 -11.73
CA LYS A 443 -13.96 19.59 -12.31
C LYS A 443 -13.61 18.55 -13.38
N PRO A 444 -14.16 17.33 -13.33
CA PRO A 444 -14.00 16.38 -14.41
C PRO A 444 -14.60 16.99 -15.67
N ASN A 445 -13.83 17.03 -16.76
CA ASN A 445 -14.29 17.49 -18.06
C ASN A 445 -14.92 16.29 -18.79
N PRO A 446 -16.25 16.27 -19.01
CA PRO A 446 -16.94 15.14 -19.65
C PRO A 446 -16.48 14.88 -21.09
N GLY A 447 -15.79 15.83 -21.73
CA GLY A 447 -15.20 15.69 -23.06
C GLY A 447 -13.84 14.97 -23.10
N LYS A 448 -13.35 14.41 -21.98
CA LYS A 448 -12.05 13.69 -21.90
C LYS A 448 -12.16 12.26 -21.36
N MET A 449 -13.34 11.63 -21.43
CA MET A 449 -13.43 10.18 -21.29
C MET A 449 -13.23 9.53 -22.66
N PRO A 450 -12.13 8.80 -22.93
CA PRO A 450 -12.07 7.96 -24.11
C PRO A 450 -13.05 6.79 -23.96
N GLY A 451 -13.84 6.53 -25.00
CA GLY A 451 -14.74 5.39 -25.08
C GLY A 451 -13.97 4.07 -24.99
N ILE A 452 -14.01 3.43 -23.82
CA ILE A 452 -13.37 2.14 -23.54
C ILE A 452 -14.14 0.98 -24.22
N ALA A 453 -15.33 1.22 -24.76
CA ALA A 453 -16.18 0.20 -25.38
C ALA A 453 -15.92 -0.09 -26.88
N GLU A 454 -15.08 0.70 -27.57
CA GLU A 454 -14.78 0.49 -29.00
C GLU A 454 -13.36 -0.05 -29.28
N LYS A 455 -12.54 -0.26 -28.25
CA LYS A 455 -11.17 -0.82 -28.37
C LYS A 455 -11.05 -2.31 -27.98
N LEU A 456 -12.17 -3.00 -27.80
CA LEU A 456 -12.23 -4.41 -27.37
C LEU A 456 -12.59 -5.39 -28.51
N MET A 457 -12.11 -5.15 -29.73
CA MET A 457 -12.12 -6.19 -30.78
C MET A 457 -10.69 -6.45 -31.27
N PRO A 458 -10.12 -7.64 -31.01
CA PRO A 458 -8.83 -8.00 -31.57
C PRO A 458 -8.99 -8.41 -33.04
N ASN A 459 -8.35 -7.68 -33.94
CA ASN A 459 -8.03 -8.17 -35.28
C ASN A 459 -6.55 -8.56 -35.31
N TYR A 460 -6.26 -9.84 -35.18
CA TYR A 460 -4.95 -10.38 -35.55
C TYR A 460 -5.14 -11.37 -36.71
N PRO A 461 -4.52 -11.13 -37.87
CA PRO A 461 -4.06 -12.19 -38.74
C PRO A 461 -2.72 -12.71 -38.23
N ILE A 462 -2.62 -14.03 -38.12
CA ILE A 462 -1.39 -14.79 -37.96
C ILE A 462 -0.58 -14.64 -39.27
N ASP A 463 0.76 -14.57 -39.13
CA ASP A 463 1.83 -14.56 -40.16
C ASP A 463 2.54 -13.21 -40.37
N GLN A 464 3.57 -12.95 -39.54
CA GLN A 464 4.79 -12.21 -39.91
C GLN A 464 5.81 -12.24 -38.76
N ALA A 465 6.41 -13.41 -38.51
CA ALA A 465 7.68 -13.48 -37.80
C ALA A 465 8.79 -13.65 -38.84
N SER A 466 9.80 -12.76 -38.82
CA SER A 466 11.07 -12.78 -39.58
C SER A 466 11.22 -11.67 -40.63
N SER A 467 11.42 -10.42 -40.19
CA SER A 467 12.22 -9.41 -40.93
C SER A 467 12.63 -8.17 -40.14
N GLU A 468 12.24 -7.99 -38.87
CA GLU A 468 12.62 -6.78 -38.11
C GLU A 468 14.07 -6.80 -37.59
N PRO A 469 14.78 -5.65 -37.59
CA PRO A 469 16.13 -5.53 -37.05
C PRO A 469 16.18 -5.84 -35.55
N ASN A 470 17.16 -6.65 -35.14
CA ASN A 470 17.34 -7.07 -33.75
C ASN A 470 17.59 -5.86 -32.84
N VAL A 471 16.58 -5.49 -32.04
CA VAL A 471 16.59 -4.35 -31.11
C VAL A 471 17.77 -4.39 -30.14
N PHE A 472 18.15 -5.58 -29.66
CA PHE A 472 19.30 -5.75 -28.77
C PHE A 472 20.61 -5.41 -29.49
N LYS A 473 20.80 -5.94 -30.70
CA LYS A 473 21.99 -5.63 -31.50
C LYS A 473 22.09 -4.13 -31.80
N THR A 474 20.99 -3.48 -32.14
CA THR A 474 20.94 -2.02 -32.38
C THR A 474 21.22 -1.22 -31.12
N PHE A 475 20.63 -1.60 -29.98
CA PHE A 475 20.87 -0.98 -28.67
C PHE A 475 22.35 -1.01 -28.30
N PHE A 476 22.97 -2.20 -28.28
CA PHE A 476 24.39 -2.36 -27.94
C PHE A 476 25.33 -1.73 -28.97
N ASN A 477 25.01 -1.75 -30.26
CA ASN A 477 25.78 -1.05 -31.30
C ASN A 477 25.80 0.47 -31.09
N GLY A 478 24.71 1.07 -30.58
CA GLY A 478 24.67 2.50 -30.25
C GLY A 478 25.61 2.90 -29.10
N PHE A 479 26.00 1.93 -28.26
CA PHE A 479 26.97 2.12 -27.17
C PHE A 479 28.38 1.63 -27.52
N SER A 480 28.55 0.80 -28.55
CA SER A 480 29.84 0.25 -28.95
C SER A 480 30.74 1.33 -29.59
N PRO A 481 32.05 1.35 -29.28
CA PRO A 481 33.00 2.26 -29.91
C PRO A 481 33.40 1.82 -31.33
N TYR A 482 32.98 0.64 -31.80
CA TYR A 482 33.38 0.07 -33.10
C TYR A 482 32.35 0.33 -34.20
N ASP A 483 32.84 0.68 -35.41
CA ASP A 483 32.02 0.78 -36.62
C ASP A 483 31.75 -0.62 -37.19
N TYR A 484 30.54 -1.14 -37.01
CA TYR A 484 30.12 -2.44 -37.53
C TYR A 484 29.64 -2.40 -38.99
N THR A 485 30.07 -1.41 -39.78
CA THR A 485 29.77 -1.38 -41.22
C THR A 485 30.33 -2.65 -41.89
N LEU A 486 29.44 -3.43 -42.51
CA LEU A 486 29.78 -4.64 -43.26
C LEU A 486 30.38 -4.26 -44.62
N TYR A 487 31.63 -4.62 -44.84
CA TYR A 487 32.32 -4.50 -46.13
C TYR A 487 32.28 -5.83 -46.87
N CYS A 488 32.47 -5.82 -48.19
CA CYS A 488 32.49 -7.04 -48.98
C CYS A 488 33.87 -7.27 -49.58
N LYS A 489 34.51 -8.42 -49.28
CA LYS A 489 35.81 -8.79 -49.88
C LYS A 489 35.64 -9.20 -51.33
N LYS A 490 34.53 -9.88 -51.64
CA LYS A 490 34.29 -10.51 -52.93
C LYS A 490 32.85 -10.42 -53.37
N TRP A 491 32.66 -9.92 -54.59
CA TRP A 491 31.38 -9.81 -55.27
C TRP A 491 31.27 -10.87 -56.35
N VAL A 492 30.08 -11.41 -56.55
CA VAL A 492 29.80 -12.43 -57.57
C VAL A 492 28.59 -12.04 -58.42
N LYS A 493 28.64 -12.39 -59.71
CA LYS A 493 27.53 -12.24 -60.64
C LYS A 493 27.40 -13.51 -61.50
N PRO A 494 26.19 -14.03 -61.73
CA PRO A 494 26.02 -15.19 -62.61
C PRO A 494 26.58 -14.90 -64.00
N ASN A 495 27.48 -15.74 -64.49
CA ASN A 495 28.01 -15.67 -65.85
C ASN A 495 27.44 -16.84 -66.65
N LEU A 496 26.87 -16.57 -67.83
CA LEU A 496 26.10 -17.58 -68.60
C LEU A 496 26.97 -18.65 -69.28
N ILE A 497 28.29 -18.66 -69.05
CA ILE A 497 29.25 -19.61 -69.63
C ILE A 497 30.29 -19.98 -68.57
N TYR A 498 30.46 -21.29 -68.32
CA TYR A 498 31.47 -21.85 -67.42
C TYR A 498 32.84 -21.87 -68.10
N THR A 499 33.88 -21.31 -67.46
CA THR A 499 35.24 -21.34 -68.03
C THR A 499 36.24 -22.04 -67.10
N PRO A 500 37.33 -22.63 -67.63
CA PRO A 500 38.39 -23.23 -66.81
C PRO A 500 39.13 -22.24 -65.89
N TRP A 501 38.89 -20.93 -66.06
CA TRP A 501 39.52 -19.84 -65.32
C TRP A 501 38.61 -19.24 -64.24
N ASP A 502 37.40 -19.77 -64.07
CA ASP A 502 36.47 -19.32 -63.03
C ASP A 502 37.05 -19.61 -61.63
N ASP A 503 36.65 -18.82 -60.63
CA ASP A 503 37.05 -19.08 -59.26
C ASP A 503 36.54 -20.48 -58.83
N PRO A 504 37.41 -21.37 -58.32
CA PRO A 504 37.03 -22.73 -57.95
C PRO A 504 35.89 -22.81 -56.93
N LYS A 505 35.72 -21.75 -56.12
CA LYS A 505 34.69 -21.64 -55.08
C LYS A 505 33.37 -21.08 -55.62
N TYR A 506 33.38 -20.41 -56.77
CA TYR A 506 32.20 -19.83 -57.42
C TYR A 506 32.17 -20.13 -58.93
N PRO A 507 32.05 -21.41 -59.31
CA PRO A 507 32.04 -21.84 -60.71
C PRO A 507 30.88 -21.24 -61.52
N GLY A 508 31.13 -20.80 -62.75
CA GLY A 508 30.11 -20.14 -63.58
C GLY A 508 29.67 -18.77 -63.06
N MET A 509 30.43 -18.15 -62.14
CA MET A 509 30.20 -16.80 -61.68
C MET A 509 31.39 -15.90 -62.01
N ASP A 510 31.10 -14.68 -62.48
CA ASP A 510 32.10 -13.64 -62.56
C ASP A 510 32.35 -13.08 -61.16
N THR A 511 33.61 -13.15 -60.70
CA THR A 511 33.99 -12.74 -59.34
C THR A 511 34.87 -11.49 -59.39
N LYS A 512 34.61 -10.55 -58.49
CA LYS A 512 35.36 -9.31 -58.38
C LYS A 512 35.70 -8.99 -56.93
N THR A 513 36.81 -8.30 -56.74
CA THR A 513 37.32 -7.80 -55.47
C THR A 513 37.60 -6.31 -55.57
N ALA A 514 37.78 -5.63 -54.43
CA ALA A 514 38.01 -4.18 -54.42
C ALA A 514 39.23 -3.75 -55.26
N ILE A 515 40.21 -4.64 -55.43
CA ILE A 515 41.44 -4.38 -56.18
C ILE A 515 41.19 -4.27 -57.69
N ASP A 516 40.14 -4.92 -58.20
CA ASP A 516 39.77 -4.91 -59.62
C ASP A 516 39.25 -3.53 -60.08
N TYR A 517 39.05 -2.61 -59.14
CA TYR A 517 38.51 -1.26 -59.36
C TYR A 517 39.52 -0.13 -59.07
N LEU A 518 40.75 -0.44 -58.67
CA LEU A 518 41.81 0.54 -58.37
C LEU A 518 42.84 0.63 -59.52
N PRO A 519 43.13 1.78 -60.15
CA PRO A 519 42.35 2.99 -60.34
C PRO A 519 41.74 3.05 -61.76
N LYS A 520 40.42 2.92 -61.84
CA LYS A 520 39.61 3.71 -62.77
C LYS A 520 38.45 4.31 -61.96
N LYS A 521 38.75 5.44 -61.29
CA LYS A 521 37.95 6.24 -60.33
C LYS A 521 37.86 5.69 -58.90
N ASN A 522 37.78 6.62 -57.94
CA ASN A 522 37.60 6.43 -56.50
C ASN A 522 36.30 5.65 -56.19
N TRP A 523 36.34 4.33 -56.32
CA TRP A 523 35.22 3.48 -55.95
C TRP A 523 35.26 3.23 -54.44
N ALA A 524 34.18 3.57 -53.73
CA ALA A 524 34.09 3.31 -52.30
C ALA A 524 33.81 1.83 -52.06
N ALA A 525 34.57 1.17 -51.17
CA ALA A 525 34.49 -0.28 -50.93
C ALA A 525 33.14 -0.74 -50.33
N ASN A 526 32.24 0.19 -50.01
CA ASN A 526 30.87 -0.04 -49.55
C ASN A 526 29.83 0.00 -50.68
N GLN A 527 30.19 0.33 -51.92
CA GLN A 527 29.28 0.34 -53.07
C GLN A 527 29.40 -0.94 -53.90
N LEU A 528 28.30 -1.68 -54.00
CA LEU A 528 28.17 -2.85 -54.86
C LEU A 528 28.24 -2.45 -56.34
N PRO A 529 29.07 -3.11 -57.17
CA PRO A 529 29.02 -2.95 -58.62
C PRO A 529 27.66 -3.39 -59.17
N GLU A 530 27.16 -2.69 -60.18
CA GLU A 530 25.80 -2.90 -60.71
C GLU A 530 25.59 -4.34 -61.22
N GLY A 531 24.64 -5.04 -60.60
CA GLY A 531 24.31 -6.44 -60.89
C GLY A 531 25.18 -7.51 -60.23
N TYR A 532 26.02 -7.16 -59.25
CA TYR A 532 26.77 -8.13 -58.42
C TYR A 532 26.20 -8.22 -57.00
N SER A 533 26.33 -9.41 -56.41
CA SER A 533 25.94 -9.72 -55.03
C SER A 533 27.18 -9.89 -54.16
N CYS A 534 27.13 -9.51 -52.88
CA CYS A 534 28.23 -9.79 -51.97
C CYS A 534 28.28 -11.28 -51.59
N ALA A 535 29.41 -11.94 -51.85
CA ALA A 535 29.62 -13.35 -51.51
C ALA A 535 30.45 -13.55 -50.23
N GLU A 536 31.37 -12.62 -49.94
CA GLU A 536 32.26 -12.71 -48.77
C GLU A 536 32.23 -11.40 -47.96
N PRO A 537 31.26 -11.22 -47.05
CA PRO A 537 31.22 -10.08 -46.16
C PRO A 537 32.32 -10.13 -45.08
N TYR A 538 32.83 -8.98 -44.66
CA TYR A 538 33.81 -8.82 -43.58
C TYR A 538 33.59 -7.50 -42.83
N LEU A 539 34.06 -7.45 -41.57
CA LEU A 539 34.06 -6.25 -40.73
C LEU A 539 35.48 -5.67 -40.69
N PHE A 540 35.64 -4.36 -40.82
CA PHE A 540 36.94 -3.69 -40.68
C PHE A 540 37.25 -3.47 -39.19
N PRO A 541 38.38 -3.96 -38.65
CA PRO A 541 38.89 -3.48 -37.38
C PRO A 541 39.86 -2.32 -37.64
N ASP A 542 39.61 -1.18 -37.00
CA ASP A 542 40.53 -0.04 -36.83
C ASP A 542 41.10 0.65 -38.10
N LEU A 543 41.04 1.99 -38.13
CA LEU A 543 41.57 2.82 -39.24
C LEU A 543 43.11 2.84 -39.28
N ASN A 544 43.79 2.32 -38.27
CA ASN A 544 45.24 2.41 -38.11
C ASN A 544 46.02 1.08 -38.25
N GLU A 545 45.37 -0.09 -38.29
CA GLU A 545 46.06 -1.39 -38.47
C GLU A 545 45.36 -2.32 -39.48
N LEU A 546 45.91 -2.41 -40.68
CA LEU A 546 45.34 -3.13 -41.83
C LEU A 546 45.55 -4.66 -41.84
N SER A 547 46.25 -5.25 -40.85
CA SER A 547 46.71 -6.65 -40.93
C SER A 547 46.40 -7.55 -39.72
N GLY A 548 45.66 -7.08 -38.71
CA GLY A 548 45.32 -7.90 -37.53
C GLY A 548 44.12 -8.83 -37.76
N PRO A 549 44.08 -10.06 -37.19
CA PRO A 549 42.86 -10.85 -37.16
C PRO A 549 41.81 -10.15 -36.28
N ALA A 550 40.55 -10.17 -36.72
CA ALA A 550 39.42 -9.61 -35.98
C ALA A 550 39.12 -10.47 -34.73
N THR A 551 39.83 -10.24 -33.64
CA THR A 551 39.43 -10.75 -32.33
C THR A 551 38.47 -9.74 -31.72
N ALA A 552 37.16 -10.02 -31.85
CA ALA A 552 36.16 -9.46 -30.96
C ALA A 552 36.38 -10.05 -29.55
N GLY A 553 37.35 -9.49 -28.83
CA GLY A 553 37.61 -9.76 -27.42
C GLY A 553 37.14 -8.56 -26.59
N ILE A 554 36.27 -8.82 -25.61
CA ILE A 554 35.73 -7.85 -24.66
C ILE A 554 36.82 -7.53 -23.64
N ASP A 555 37.83 -6.73 -24.01
CA ASP A 555 38.90 -6.34 -23.06
C ASP A 555 38.99 -4.84 -22.77
N ASP A 556 38.18 -3.97 -23.41
CA ASP A 556 38.28 -2.52 -23.20
C ASP A 556 37.01 -1.86 -22.63
N LEU A 557 36.47 -2.45 -21.55
CA LEU A 557 35.46 -1.77 -20.71
C LEU A 557 35.98 -0.40 -20.21
N GLY A 558 37.29 -0.26 -19.95
CA GLY A 558 37.90 1.00 -19.52
C GLY A 558 37.78 2.14 -20.53
N GLU A 559 37.79 1.85 -21.83
CA GLU A 559 37.70 2.88 -22.88
C GLU A 559 36.24 3.34 -23.10
N LEU A 560 35.27 2.45 -22.91
CA LEU A 560 33.83 2.74 -22.90
C LEU A 560 33.48 3.77 -21.81
N TRP A 561 34.02 3.59 -20.59
CA TRP A 561 33.83 4.49 -19.46
C TRP A 561 34.46 5.88 -19.69
N GLY A 562 35.64 5.93 -20.33
CA GLY A 562 36.32 7.18 -20.67
C GLY A 562 35.51 8.08 -21.61
N LYS A 563 34.83 7.50 -22.60
CA LYS A 563 34.11 8.27 -23.63
C LYS A 563 32.65 8.59 -23.26
N ILE A 564 31.98 7.77 -22.43
CA ILE A 564 30.67 8.12 -21.81
C ILE A 564 30.80 9.37 -20.92
N SER A 565 31.89 9.47 -20.15
CA SER A 565 32.23 10.67 -19.36
C SER A 565 32.48 11.91 -20.23
N GLN A 566 33.08 11.75 -21.41
CA GLN A 566 33.31 12.85 -22.35
C GLN A 566 32.03 13.34 -23.04
N ARG A 567 31.07 12.44 -23.37
CA ARG A 567 29.79 12.82 -24.00
C ARG A 567 28.83 13.51 -23.01
N THR A 568 28.77 13.05 -21.76
CA THR A 568 27.99 13.73 -20.70
C THR A 568 28.57 15.10 -20.35
N ARG A 569 29.89 15.30 -20.39
CA ARG A 569 30.52 16.63 -20.21
C ARG A 569 30.28 17.60 -21.37
N ARG A 570 30.09 17.13 -22.61
CA ARG A 570 29.81 18.00 -23.78
C ARG A 570 28.35 18.47 -23.87
N GLY A 571 27.41 17.83 -23.17
CA GLY A 571 26.02 18.27 -23.08
C GLY A 571 25.77 19.47 -22.15
N GLY A 572 26.76 19.88 -21.34
CA GLY A 572 26.66 21.03 -20.42
C GLY A 572 27.17 22.36 -20.99
N ARG A 573 27.60 22.40 -22.26
CA ARG A 573 27.95 23.63 -22.98
C ARG A 573 27.41 23.56 -24.41
N LYS A 574 26.11 23.80 -24.56
CA LYS A 574 25.52 24.51 -25.69
C LYS A 574 24.16 25.04 -25.27
#